data_AF-A0A7X7P726-F1
#
_entry.id   AF-A0A7X7P726-F1
#
_cell.length_a   1.000
_cell.length_b   1.000
_cell.length_c   1.000
_cell.angle_alpha   90.00
_cell.angle_beta   90.00
_cell.angle_gamma   90.00
#
_symmetry.space_group_name_H-M   'P 1'
#
loop_
_entity.id
_entity.type
_entity.pdbx_description
1 polymer ?
#
loop_
_entity_poly.entity_id
_entity_poly.type
_entity_poly.pdbx_seq_one_letter_code
_entity_poly.pdbx_strand_id
1 'polypeptide(L)'
;MEKTRVKVIGAGLAGCEAALQLASQGFLVDLYEMRPKVNTPAHRGGNLAQLVCSNSFKGIAKTTAHGLLKNELTLLGSFLIELAKEAQVPAGESLTVNREIFSALVEKKISECPAITLHR
;
A
#
# COMPACT_ATOMS: atom_id res chain seq x y z
N MET A 1 21.75 17.28 -10.55
CA MET A 1 22.00 15.85 -10.26
C MET A 1 20.93 15.05 -10.98
N GLU A 2 21.33 14.03 -11.73
CA GLU A 2 20.40 13.12 -12.38
C GLU A 2 19.63 12.35 -11.28
N LYS A 3 18.30 12.37 -11.32
CA LYS A 3 17.50 11.65 -10.32
C LYS A 3 17.66 10.15 -10.57
N THR A 4 18.25 9.44 -9.62
CA THR A 4 18.35 7.98 -9.67
C THR A 4 16.95 7.38 -9.77
N ARG A 5 16.76 6.51 -10.76
CA ARG A 5 15.48 5.81 -11.03
C ARG A 5 15.53 4.41 -10.43
N VAL A 6 14.56 4.09 -9.58
CA VAL A 6 14.46 2.82 -8.85
C VAL A 6 13.32 1.99 -9.43
N LYS A 7 13.57 0.71 -9.69
CA LYS A 7 12.55 -0.23 -10.15
C LYS A 7 11.97 -0.97 -8.95
N VAL A 8 10.64 -0.98 -8.83
CA VAL A 8 9.90 -1.76 -7.84
C VAL A 8 9.05 -2.78 -8.59
N ILE A 9 9.27 -4.07 -8.31
CA ILE A 9 8.60 -5.16 -9.03
C ILE A 9 7.49 -5.74 -8.16
N GLY A 10 6.24 -5.58 -8.62
CA GLY A 10 5.03 -5.97 -7.92
C GLY A 10 4.44 -4.81 -7.13
N ALA A 11 3.15 -4.55 -7.32
CA ALA A 11 2.43 -3.46 -6.67
C ALA A 11 1.37 -4.00 -5.67
N GLY A 12 1.81 -4.94 -4.84
CA GLY A 12 1.14 -5.31 -3.60
C GLY A 12 1.42 -4.31 -2.47
N LEU A 13 1.07 -4.65 -1.23
CA LEU A 13 1.26 -3.77 -0.06
C LEU A 13 2.70 -3.23 0.05
N ALA A 14 3.69 -4.13 0.02
CA ALA A 14 5.09 -3.73 0.17
C ALA A 14 5.60 -2.88 -1.00
N GLY A 15 5.24 -3.23 -2.24
CA GLY A 15 5.68 -2.50 -3.42
C GLY A 15 5.09 -1.09 -3.50
N CYS A 16 3.82 -0.92 -3.15
CA CYS A 16 3.19 0.39 -3.08
C CYS A 16 3.80 1.28 -1.99
N GLU A 17 4.02 0.75 -0.78
CA GLU A 17 4.67 1.50 0.29
C GLU A 17 6.10 1.89 -0.12
N ALA A 18 6.88 0.94 -0.66
CA ALA A 18 8.25 1.22 -1.12
C ALA A 18 8.28 2.30 -2.21
N ALA A 19 7.38 2.24 -3.19
CA ALA A 19 7.31 3.24 -4.25
C ALA A 19 6.98 4.65 -3.71
N LEU A 20 6.02 4.75 -2.78
CA LEU A 20 5.66 6.04 -2.17
C LEU A 20 6.76 6.59 -1.27
N GLN A 21 7.45 5.74 -0.50
CA GLN A 21 8.58 6.15 0.33
C GLN A 21 9.78 6.60 -0.51
N LEU A 22 10.11 5.88 -1.59
CA LEU A 22 11.17 6.30 -2.50
C LEU A 22 10.83 7.64 -3.18
N ALA A 23 9.59 7.79 -3.64
CA ALA A 23 9.11 9.03 -4.24
C ALA A 23 9.15 10.22 -3.27
N SER A 24 8.75 10.02 -2.01
CA SER A 24 8.79 11.06 -0.97
C SER A 24 10.21 11.51 -0.61
N GLN A 25 11.20 10.63 -0.81
CA GLN A 25 12.62 10.92 -0.61
C GLN A 25 13.30 11.49 -1.88
N GLY A 26 12.54 11.77 -2.94
CA GLY A 26 13.02 12.46 -4.14
C GLY A 26 13.53 11.55 -5.27
N PHE A 27 13.40 10.22 -5.13
CA PHE A 27 13.72 9.27 -6.20
C PHE A 27 12.61 9.23 -7.25
N LEU A 28 12.97 8.87 -8.48
CA LEU A 28 12.01 8.49 -9.51
C LEU A 28 11.77 6.99 -9.42
N VAL A 29 10.54 6.53 -9.57
CA VAL A 29 10.18 5.13 -9.40
C VAL A 29 9.48 4.59 -10.65
N ASP A 30 9.97 3.46 -11.15
CA ASP A 30 9.21 2.61 -12.07
C ASP A 30 8.56 1.48 -11.26
N LEU A 31 7.25 1.56 -11.05
CA LEU A 31 6.47 0.53 -10.37
C LEU A 31 5.87 -0.41 -11.40
N TYR A 32 6.22 -1.69 -11.36
CA TYR A 32 5.73 -2.69 -12.29
C TYR A 32 4.65 -3.55 -11.64
N GLU A 33 3.52 -3.73 -12.33
CA GLU A 33 2.44 -4.61 -11.91
C GLU A 33 1.91 -5.39 -13.10
N MET A 34 1.96 -6.72 -13.02
CA MET A 34 1.47 -7.57 -14.11
C MET A 34 -0.06 -7.60 -14.21
N ARG A 35 -0.76 -7.27 -13.13
CA ARG A 35 -2.23 -7.19 -13.08
C ARG A 35 -2.73 -5.87 -13.72
N PRO A 36 -3.88 -5.89 -14.41
CA PRO A 36 -4.83 -7.01 -14.54
C PRO A 36 -4.51 -7.99 -15.68
N LYS A 37 -3.46 -7.76 -16.49
CA LYS A 37 -3.17 -8.59 -17.68
C LYS A 37 -2.85 -10.03 -17.30
N VAL A 38 -2.06 -10.22 -16.24
CA VAL A 38 -1.74 -11.54 -15.68
C VAL A 38 -2.10 -11.53 -14.19
N ASN A 39 -3.19 -12.21 -13.84
CA ASN A 39 -3.61 -12.34 -12.45
C ASN A 39 -2.95 -13.55 -11.77
N THR A 40 -2.77 -13.45 -10.45
CA THR A 40 -2.45 -14.62 -9.62
C THR A 40 -3.74 -15.38 -9.25
N PRO A 41 -3.66 -16.64 -8.79
CA PRO A 41 -4.84 -17.39 -8.34
C PRO A 41 -5.63 -16.72 -7.19
N ALA A 42 -4.98 -15.89 -6.36
CA ALA A 42 -5.61 -15.26 -5.21
C ALA A 42 -6.16 -13.85 -5.50
N HIS A 43 -5.64 -13.17 -6.52
CA HIS A 43 -6.01 -11.78 -6.82
C HIS A 43 -7.24 -11.73 -7.74
N ARG A 44 -8.12 -10.75 -7.48
CA ARG A 44 -9.33 -10.52 -8.27
C ARG A 44 -9.39 -9.05 -8.69
N GLY A 45 -9.27 -8.77 -9.98
CA GLY A 45 -9.22 -7.39 -10.50
C GLY A 45 -7.81 -6.83 -10.61
N GLY A 46 -7.70 -5.53 -10.91
CA GLY A 46 -6.44 -4.88 -11.29
C GLY A 46 -5.87 -3.88 -10.27
N ASN A 47 -6.58 -3.59 -9.19
CA ASN A 47 -6.18 -2.54 -8.26
C ASN A 47 -4.89 -2.93 -7.51
N LEU A 48 -4.08 -1.91 -7.24
CA LEU A 48 -2.89 -2.02 -6.42
C LEU A 48 -3.22 -2.36 -4.96
N ALA A 49 -2.25 -2.95 -4.25
CA ALA A 49 -2.35 -3.25 -2.81
C ALA A 49 -3.61 -4.04 -2.37
N GLN A 50 -4.17 -4.86 -3.26
CA GLN A 50 -5.36 -5.65 -2.97
C GLN A 50 -5.14 -6.62 -1.79
N LEU A 51 -6.10 -6.64 -0.86
CA LEU A 51 -6.19 -7.65 0.20
C LEU A 51 -6.94 -8.88 -0.32
N VAL A 52 -6.25 -10.02 -0.43
CA VAL A 52 -6.79 -11.24 -1.06
C VAL A 52 -7.41 -12.25 -0.09
N CYS A 53 -7.17 -12.10 1.23
CA CYS A 53 -7.70 -12.99 2.25
C CYS A 53 -8.57 -12.21 3.26
N SER A 54 -8.08 -11.97 4.47
CA SER A 54 -8.72 -11.11 5.46
C SER A 54 -8.62 -9.62 5.07
N ASN A 55 -9.61 -8.83 5.48
CA ASN A 55 -9.57 -7.37 5.42
C ASN A 55 -9.07 -6.72 6.72
N SER A 56 -8.49 -7.51 7.62
CA SER A 56 -7.95 -7.06 8.90
C SER A 56 -6.42 -6.93 8.84
N PHE A 57 -5.91 -5.76 9.20
CA PHE A 57 -4.51 -5.49 9.54
C PHE A 57 -4.21 -5.81 11.03
N LYS A 58 -5.05 -6.63 11.67
CA LYS A 58 -4.94 -7.11 13.05
C LYS A 58 -5.05 -5.99 14.11
N GLY A 59 -4.84 -6.38 15.37
CA GLY A 59 -5.03 -5.54 16.56
C GLY A 59 -4.26 -4.23 16.54
N ILE A 60 -4.85 -3.16 17.09
CA ILE A 60 -4.27 -1.81 17.15
C ILE A 60 -3.55 -1.49 18.47
N ALA A 61 -3.78 -2.29 19.51
CA ALA A 61 -3.23 -2.06 20.84
C ALA A 61 -1.69 -2.17 20.83
N LYS A 62 -1.01 -1.16 21.40
CA LYS A 62 0.47 -1.11 21.53
C LYS A 62 1.07 -2.29 22.30
N THR A 63 0.26 -2.98 23.11
CA THR A 63 0.63 -4.19 23.85
C THR A 63 0.68 -5.44 22.97
N THR A 64 0.27 -5.35 21.70
CA THR A 64 0.33 -6.46 20.72
C THR A 64 1.41 -6.19 19.68
N ALA A 65 2.06 -7.23 19.16
CA ALA A 65 3.09 -7.09 18.13
C ALA A 65 2.59 -6.32 16.90
N HIS A 66 1.39 -6.64 16.42
CA HIS A 66 0.79 -5.97 15.27
C HIS A 66 0.47 -4.50 15.55
N GLY A 67 0.00 -4.18 16.75
CA GLY A 67 -0.32 -2.81 17.15
C GLY A 67 0.94 -1.98 17.32
N LEU A 68 1.97 -2.52 17.96
CA LEU A 68 3.28 -1.86 18.08
C LEU A 68 3.88 -1.54 16.71
N LEU A 69 3.92 -2.53 15.80
CA LEU A 69 4.41 -2.32 14.44
C LEU A 69 3.63 -1.21 13.70
N LYS A 70 2.30 -1.15 13.84
CA LYS A 70 1.50 -0.06 13.24
C LYS A 70 1.83 1.31 13.83
N ASN A 71 2.21 1.38 15.11
CA ASN A 71 2.67 2.62 15.72
C ASN A 71 4.03 3.03 15.16
N GLU A 72 4.98 2.11 15.04
CA GLU A 72 6.28 2.35 14.40
C GLU A 72 6.10 2.83 12.95
N LEU A 73 5.28 2.14 12.17
CA LEU A 73 4.94 2.54 10.80
C LEU A 73 4.28 3.92 10.73
N THR A 74 3.42 4.27 11.70
CA THR A 74 2.83 5.61 11.78
C THR A 74 3.91 6.67 12.06
N LEU A 75 4.84 6.39 12.97
CA LEU A 75 5.95 7.31 13.28
C LEU A 75 6.91 7.49 12.10
N LEU A 76 7.10 6.45 11.30
CA LEU A 76 7.90 6.48 10.07
C LEU A 76 7.13 7.06 8.86
N GLY A 77 5.89 7.51 9.05
CA GLY A 77 5.10 8.12 7.98
C GLY A 77 4.64 7.13 6.91
N SER A 78 4.20 5.93 7.30
CA SER A 78 3.67 4.94 6.36
C SER A 78 2.40 5.44 5.68
N PHE A 79 2.43 5.48 4.36
CA PHE A 79 1.30 5.88 3.53
C PHE A 79 0.17 4.85 3.60
N LEU A 80 0.48 3.55 3.57
CA LEU A 80 -0.55 2.51 3.59
C LEU A 80 -1.27 2.43 4.93
N ILE A 81 -0.60 2.71 6.06
CA ILE A 81 -1.27 2.75 7.36
C ILE A 81 -2.23 3.95 7.43
N GLU A 82 -1.88 5.10 6.85
CA GLU A 82 -2.78 6.25 6.76
C GLU A 82 -4.02 5.92 5.90
N LEU A 83 -3.82 5.37 4.70
CA LEU A 83 -4.91 4.98 3.80
C LEU A 83 -5.77 3.85 4.38
N ALA A 84 -5.18 2.95 5.18
CA ALA A 84 -5.92 1.92 5.89
C ALA A 84 -6.81 2.51 7.00
N LYS A 85 -6.37 3.57 7.68
CA LYS A 85 -7.23 4.29 8.65
C LYS A 85 -8.37 5.02 7.94
N GLU A 86 -8.13 5.59 6.77
CA GLU A 86 -9.18 6.23 5.95
C GLU A 86 -10.24 5.22 5.47
N ALA A 87 -9.80 4.02 5.06
CA ALA A 87 -10.69 2.94 4.63
C ALA A 87 -11.27 2.09 5.79
N GLN A 88 -11.09 2.51 7.05
CA GLN A 88 -11.43 1.70 8.22
C GLN A 88 -12.96 1.48 8.35
N VAL A 89 -13.34 0.27 8.75
CA VAL A 89 -14.72 -0.10 9.12
C VAL A 89 -14.77 -0.55 10.59
N PRO A 90 -15.93 -0.45 11.28
CA PRO A 90 -16.07 -0.88 12.67
C PRO A 90 -15.72 -2.37 12.85
N ALA A 91 -14.73 -2.68 13.70
CA ALA A 91 -14.28 -4.07 13.93
C ALA A 91 -13.59 -4.30 15.28
N GLY A 92 -14.12 -3.69 16.35
CA GLY A 92 -13.56 -3.82 17.70
C GLY A 92 -12.12 -3.31 17.77
N GLU A 93 -11.21 -4.15 18.25
CA GLU A 93 -9.80 -3.78 18.47
C GLU A 93 -8.89 -3.97 17.24
N SER A 94 -9.45 -4.31 16.08
CA SER A 94 -8.70 -4.53 14.83
C SER A 94 -8.76 -3.32 13.91
N LEU A 95 -7.65 -3.02 13.23
CA LEU A 95 -7.68 -2.16 12.04
C LEU A 95 -8.21 -2.98 10.87
N THR A 96 -9.52 -2.94 10.67
CA THR A 96 -10.20 -3.63 9.58
C THR A 96 -10.67 -2.62 8.55
N VAL A 97 -10.51 -2.93 7.27
CA VAL A 97 -10.79 -1.99 6.18
C VAL A 97 -11.86 -2.51 5.22
N ASN A 98 -12.49 -1.58 4.50
CA ASN A 98 -13.15 -1.91 3.25
C ASN A 98 -12.06 -2.15 2.18
N ARG A 99 -12.02 -3.35 1.57
CA ARG A 99 -10.90 -3.77 0.69
C ARG A 99 -10.86 -2.93 -0.58
N GLU A 100 -12.03 -2.69 -1.15
CA GLU A 100 -12.22 -1.99 -2.40
C GLU A 100 -11.82 -0.53 -2.23
N ILE A 101 -12.32 0.13 -1.18
CA ILE A 101 -11.95 1.51 -0.82
C ILE A 101 -10.45 1.61 -0.57
N PHE A 102 -9.88 0.73 0.26
CA PHE A 102 -8.44 0.73 0.54
C PHE A 102 -7.61 0.62 -0.74
N SER A 103 -7.90 -0.38 -1.59
CA SER A 103 -7.15 -0.58 -2.84
C SER A 103 -7.30 0.60 -3.80
N ALA A 104 -8.48 1.23 -3.86
CA ALA A 104 -8.73 2.39 -4.71
C ALA A 104 -7.99 3.64 -4.21
N LEU A 105 -7.91 3.85 -2.89
CA LEU A 105 -7.11 4.94 -2.30
C LEU A 105 -5.62 4.76 -2.62
N VAL A 106 -5.09 3.54 -2.52
CA VAL A 106 -3.69 3.26 -2.87
C VAL A 106 -3.42 3.49 -4.36
N GLU A 107 -4.28 2.94 -5.22
CA GLU A 107 -4.25 3.14 -6.68
C GLU A 107 -4.19 4.64 -7.04
N LYS A 108 -5.10 5.42 -6.45
CA LYS A 108 -5.18 6.87 -6.63
C LYS A 108 -3.89 7.54 -6.17
N LYS A 109 -3.42 7.24 -4.96
CA LYS A 109 -2.21 7.85 -4.38
C LYS A 109 -0.97 7.60 -5.24
N ILE A 110 -0.82 6.39 -5.79
CA ILE A 110 0.26 6.04 -6.72
C ILE A 110 0.10 6.80 -8.04
N SER A 111 -1.10 6.81 -8.62
CA SER A 111 -1.36 7.40 -9.94
C SER A 111 -1.22 8.93 -9.94
N GLU A 112 -1.51 9.58 -8.82
CA GLU A 112 -1.35 11.03 -8.64
C GLU A 112 0.09 11.43 -8.27
N CYS A 113 0.98 10.48 -8.00
CA CYS A 113 2.37 10.78 -7.64
C CYS A 113 3.23 10.97 -8.91
N PRO A 114 3.67 12.20 -9.24
CA PRO A 114 4.39 12.48 -10.50
C PRO A 114 5.78 11.83 -10.57
N ALA A 115 6.34 11.41 -9.43
CA ALA A 115 7.62 10.73 -9.36
C ALA A 115 7.51 9.22 -9.62
N ILE A 116 6.29 8.66 -9.68
CA ILE A 116 6.05 7.24 -9.90
C ILE A 116 5.48 7.05 -11.31
N THR A 117 6.12 6.19 -12.10
CA THR A 117 5.59 5.69 -13.37
C THR A 117 5.09 4.27 -13.15
N LEU A 118 3.78 4.06 -13.29
CA LEU A 118 3.17 2.73 -13.17
C LEU A 118 3.18 2.01 -14.53
N HIS A 119 3.79 0.83 -14.58
CA HIS A 119 3.88 -0.02 -15.76
C HIS A 119 2.97 -1.25 -15.57
N ARG A 120 2.01 -1.43 -16.49
CA ARG A 120 1.06 -2.55 -16.53
C ARG A 120 1.02 -3.21 -17.90
#